data_AF-A0AAU1FAQ7-F1
#
_entry.id   AF-A0AAU1FAQ7-F1
#
_cell.length_a   1.000
_cell.length_b   1.000
_cell.length_c   1.000
_cell.angle_alpha   90.00
_cell.angle_beta   90.00
_cell.angle_gamma   90.00
#
_symmetry.space_group_name_H-M   'P 1'
#
loop_
_entity.id
_entity.type
_entity.pdbx_description
1 polymer ?
#
loop_
_entity_poly.entity_id
_entity_poly.type
_entity_poly.pdbx_seq_one_letter_code
_entity_poly.pdbx_strand_id
1 'polypeptide(L)'
;MSAGTAAVPVNAEQTGRRVEEVLDRLAASGDPAAAAAAEELVRSLMDFYGAGLARILHLLSSAPGEPSAGLLGDELVASLLVLHDLHPEDRDTRIARALDSVREHALDVVDFDEESGTLTLRTREAGGCGCGSGADAREAAEAALACFAPEVRAVDVQTAPAGPALLQIGTGPAPTRTR
;
A
#
# COMPACT_ATOMS: atom_id res chain seq x y z
N MET A 1 -18.95 6.95 29.32
CA MET A 1 -18.48 6.95 27.92
C MET A 1 -16.97 6.95 27.98
N SER A 2 -16.37 5.76 27.86
CA SER A 2 -14.93 5.60 28.01
C SER A 2 -14.25 6.03 26.72
N ALA A 3 -13.40 7.05 26.82
CA ALA A 3 -12.46 7.38 25.75
C ALA A 3 -11.55 6.16 25.57
N GLY A 4 -11.69 5.49 24.43
CA GLY A 4 -10.76 4.45 24.01
C GLY A 4 -9.37 5.07 23.96
N THR A 5 -8.46 4.55 24.77
CA THR A 5 -7.04 4.84 24.63
C THR A 5 -6.68 4.51 23.19
N ALA A 6 -6.48 5.53 22.35
CA ALA A 6 -5.92 5.34 21.03
C ALA A 6 -4.55 4.71 21.27
N ALA A 7 -4.47 3.39 21.07
CA ALA A 7 -3.22 2.68 21.08
C ALA A 7 -2.31 3.41 20.09
N VAL A 8 -1.06 3.67 20.49
CA VAL A 8 -0.06 4.14 19.55
C VAL A 8 -0.12 3.21 18.35
N PRO A 9 -0.36 3.71 17.12
CA PRO A 9 -0.49 2.83 15.97
C PRO A 9 0.82 2.08 15.84
N VAL A 10 0.77 0.78 16.10
CA VAL A 10 1.90 -0.10 15.88
C VAL A 10 2.05 -0.16 14.38
N ASN A 11 3.09 0.47 13.85
CA ASN A 11 3.39 0.40 12.44
C ASN A 11 4.20 -0.90 12.18
N ALA A 12 3.67 -1.78 11.33
CA ALA A 12 4.32 -3.03 10.95
C ALA A 12 5.69 -2.79 10.31
N GLU A 13 5.82 -1.77 9.47
CA GLU A 13 7.08 -1.37 8.82
C GLU A 13 8.12 -0.92 9.87
N GLN A 14 7.71 -0.08 10.82
CA GLN A 14 8.60 0.38 11.90
C GLN A 14 9.05 -0.78 12.80
N THR A 15 8.14 -1.72 13.06
CA THR A 15 8.43 -2.91 13.86
C THR A 15 9.40 -3.82 13.11
N GLY A 16 9.18 -4.05 11.80
CA GLY A 16 10.08 -4.81 10.94
C GLY A 16 11.49 -4.23 10.90
N ARG A 17 11.63 -2.92 10.68
CA ARG A 17 12.92 -2.22 10.69
C ARG A 17 13.67 -2.41 12.01
N ARG A 18 12.96 -2.31 13.14
CA ARG A 18 13.58 -2.51 14.46
C ARG A 18 14.05 -3.96 14.66
N VAL A 19 13.33 -4.95 14.13
CA VAL A 19 13.75 -6.35 14.18
C VAL A 19 14.99 -6.56 13.31
N GLU A 20 15.01 -6.01 12.10
CA GLU A 20 16.15 -6.04 11.18
C GLU A 20 17.41 -5.43 11.82
N GLU A 21 17.31 -4.23 12.41
CA GLU A 21 18.42 -3.58 13.14
C GLU A 21 18.95 -4.42 14.32
N VAL A 22 18.10 -5.22 14.96
CA VAL A 22 18.54 -6.14 16.02
C VAL A 22 19.29 -7.33 15.43
N LEU A 23 18.75 -7.92 14.35
CA LEU A 23 19.38 -9.05 13.66
C LEU A 23 20.74 -8.65 13.07
N ASP A 24 20.84 -7.48 12.44
CA ASP A 24 22.09 -6.95 11.90
C ASP A 24 23.15 -6.76 12.98
N ARG A 25 22.76 -6.21 14.14
CA ARG A 25 23.69 -6.07 15.28
C ARG A 25 24.17 -7.41 15.82
N LEU A 26 23.29 -8.42 15.84
CA LEU A 26 23.66 -9.78 16.25
C LEU A 26 24.60 -10.42 15.23
N ALA A 27 24.34 -10.26 13.93
CA ALA A 27 25.23 -10.73 12.87
C ALA A 27 26.61 -10.05 12.93
N ALA A 28 26.64 -8.73 13.18
CA ALA A 28 27.87 -7.95 13.30
C ALA A 28 28.68 -8.26 14.58
N SER A 29 28.11 -8.95 15.56
CA SER A 29 28.80 -9.32 16.81
C SER A 29 29.93 -10.35 16.61
N GLY A 30 29.95 -11.05 15.46
CA GLY A 30 30.93 -12.08 15.15
C GLY A 30 30.64 -13.45 15.78
N ASP A 31 29.45 -13.64 16.35
CA ASP A 31 28.97 -14.94 16.85
C ASP A 31 27.87 -15.51 15.92
N PRO A 32 28.22 -16.44 15.01
CA PRO A 32 27.26 -17.06 14.10
C PRO A 32 26.15 -17.85 14.82
N ALA A 33 26.43 -18.38 16.02
CA ALA A 33 25.44 -19.16 16.78
C ALA A 33 24.36 -18.23 17.36
N ALA A 34 24.74 -17.03 17.83
CA ALA A 34 23.79 -16.03 18.30
C ALA A 34 22.87 -15.52 17.17
N ALA A 35 23.43 -15.28 15.97
CA ALA A 35 22.63 -14.88 14.81
C ALA A 35 21.64 -15.99 14.40
N ALA A 36 22.09 -17.23 14.29
CA ALA A 36 21.23 -18.36 13.96
C ALA A 36 20.11 -18.59 14.98
N ALA A 37 20.42 -18.48 16.28
CA ALA A 37 19.43 -18.62 17.35
C ALA A 37 18.38 -17.49 17.30
N ALA A 38 18.78 -16.26 16.94
CA ALA A 38 17.84 -15.15 16.79
C ALA A 38 16.90 -15.34 15.58
N GLU A 39 17.43 -15.81 14.45
CA GLU A 39 16.61 -16.17 13.29
C GLU A 39 15.63 -17.31 13.60
N GLU A 40 16.08 -18.34 14.30
CA GLU A 40 15.23 -19.45 14.75
C GLU A 40 14.11 -18.98 15.68
N LEU A 41 14.43 -18.08 16.62
CA LEU A 41 13.45 -17.48 17.51
C LEU A 41 12.40 -16.69 16.73
N VAL A 42 12.81 -15.81 15.81
CA VAL A 42 11.89 -15.01 14.99
C VAL A 42 10.99 -15.94 14.16
N ARG A 43 11.56 -16.95 13.49
CA ARG A 43 10.80 -17.92 12.71
C ARG A 43 9.76 -18.64 13.56
N SER A 44 10.16 -19.13 14.74
CA SER A 44 9.26 -19.85 15.65
C SER A 44 8.11 -18.99 16.15
N LEU A 45 8.37 -17.71 16.45
CA LEU A 45 7.34 -16.76 16.87
C LEU A 45 6.39 -16.43 15.71
N MET A 46 6.92 -16.21 14.50
CA MET A 46 6.11 -15.93 13.30
C MET A 46 5.19 -17.11 12.97
N ASP A 47 5.70 -18.34 13.03
CA ASP A 47 4.89 -19.55 12.81
C ASP A 47 3.78 -19.70 13.86
N PHE A 48 4.12 -19.49 15.13
CA PHE A 48 3.16 -19.61 16.23
C PHE A 48 2.05 -18.54 16.15
N TYR A 49 2.42 -17.29 15.91
CA TYR A 49 1.44 -16.20 15.78
C TYR A 49 0.59 -16.34 14.51
N GLY A 50 1.19 -16.76 13.38
CA GLY A 50 0.47 -17.07 12.15
C GLY A 50 -0.57 -18.16 12.36
N ALA A 51 -0.20 -19.27 13.02
CA ALA A 51 -1.14 -20.34 13.34
C ALA A 51 -2.28 -19.87 14.27
N GLY A 52 -1.97 -19.00 15.24
CA GLY A 52 -2.96 -18.40 16.12
C GLY A 52 -3.96 -17.50 15.37
N LEU A 53 -3.46 -16.63 14.49
CA LEU A 53 -4.27 -15.75 13.65
C LEU A 53 -5.18 -16.54 12.71
N ALA A 54 -4.64 -17.57 12.05
CA ALA A 54 -5.42 -18.46 11.19
C ALA A 54 -6.56 -19.12 11.96
N ARG A 55 -6.28 -19.56 13.19
CA ARG A 55 -7.30 -20.16 14.07
C ARG A 55 -8.37 -19.14 14.47
N ILE A 56 -7.98 -17.90 14.80
CA ILE A 56 -8.91 -16.82 15.14
C ILE A 56 -9.85 -16.55 13.95
N LEU A 57 -9.30 -16.37 12.75
CA LEU A 57 -10.10 -16.15 11.53
C LEU A 57 -11.09 -17.29 11.31
N HIS A 58 -10.64 -18.54 11.40
CA HIS A 58 -11.50 -19.71 11.24
C HIS A 58 -12.68 -19.74 12.24
N LEU A 59 -12.41 -19.38 13.51
CA LEU A 59 -13.45 -19.30 14.53
C LEU A 59 -14.44 -18.15 14.28
N LEU A 60 -13.95 -17.00 13.80
CA LEU A 60 -14.78 -15.85 13.46
C LEU A 60 -15.66 -16.11 12.23
N SER A 61 -15.13 -16.76 11.19
CA SER A 61 -15.89 -17.16 10.01
C SER A 61 -16.98 -18.19 10.30
N SER A 62 -16.85 -18.94 11.40
CA SER A 62 -17.84 -19.93 11.83
C SER A 62 -18.96 -19.33 12.68
N ALA A 63 -18.84 -18.08 13.12
CA ALA A 63 -19.84 -17.39 13.94
C ALA A 63 -20.87 -16.64 13.06
N PRO A 64 -22.14 -16.53 13.47
CA PRO A 64 -23.14 -15.76 12.73
C PRO A 64 -22.82 -14.25 12.76
N GLY A 65 -22.73 -13.63 11.58
CA GLY A 65 -22.45 -12.20 11.39
C GLY A 65 -21.35 -11.99 10.35
N GLU A 66 -21.11 -10.73 9.93
CA GLU A 66 -20.00 -10.34 9.05
C GLU A 66 -18.91 -9.59 9.85
N PRO A 67 -18.16 -10.25 10.76
CA PRO A 67 -17.05 -9.63 11.47
C PRO A 67 -15.87 -9.30 10.55
N SER A 68 -15.86 -9.86 9.34
CA SER A 68 -14.84 -9.72 8.30
C SER A 68 -14.60 -8.26 7.91
N ALA A 69 -15.64 -7.49 7.57
CA ALA A 69 -15.46 -6.15 7.00
C ALA A 69 -14.77 -5.15 7.94
N GLY A 70 -15.11 -5.19 9.24
CA GLY A 70 -14.48 -4.33 10.24
C GLY A 70 -13.02 -4.73 10.51
N LEU A 71 -12.75 -6.04 10.54
CA LEU A 71 -11.42 -6.59 10.77
C LEU A 71 -10.48 -6.35 9.58
N LEU A 72 -11.00 -6.51 8.35
CA LEU A 72 -10.26 -6.22 7.11
C LEU A 72 -10.13 -4.71 6.85
N GLY A 73 -10.91 -3.87 7.54
CA GLY A 73 -10.78 -2.41 7.48
C GLY A 73 -9.81 -1.81 8.48
N ASP A 74 -9.37 -2.57 9.47
CA ASP A 74 -8.33 -2.14 10.39
C ASP A 74 -6.95 -2.33 9.76
N GLU A 75 -6.21 -1.25 9.63
CA GLU A 75 -4.91 -1.20 8.94
C GLU A 75 -3.88 -2.16 9.56
N LEU A 76 -3.81 -2.19 10.89
CA LEU A 76 -2.86 -3.06 11.60
C LEU A 76 -3.23 -4.53 11.41
N VAL A 77 -4.52 -4.86 11.52
CA VAL A 77 -4.96 -6.24 11.34
C VAL A 77 -4.79 -6.69 9.91
N ALA A 78 -5.16 -5.86 8.92
CA ALA A 78 -4.95 -6.16 7.51
C ALA A 78 -3.46 -6.42 7.21
N SER A 79 -2.56 -5.55 7.67
CA SER A 79 -1.11 -5.72 7.52
C SER A 79 -0.59 -7.02 8.15
N LEU A 80 -1.05 -7.37 9.35
CA LEU A 80 -0.67 -8.64 10.01
C LEU A 80 -1.19 -9.87 9.24
N LEU A 81 -2.40 -9.81 8.69
CA LEU A 81 -2.94 -10.91 7.90
C LEU A 81 -2.16 -11.10 6.61
N VAL A 82 -1.74 -10.02 5.95
CA VAL A 82 -0.89 -10.11 4.76
C VAL A 82 0.48 -10.70 5.10
N LEU A 83 1.12 -10.24 6.19
CA LEU A 83 2.42 -10.74 6.65
C LEU A 83 2.44 -12.27 6.89
N HIS A 84 1.28 -12.85 7.22
CA HIS A 84 1.13 -14.29 7.46
C HIS A 84 0.46 -15.05 6.31
N ASP A 85 0.25 -14.43 5.13
CA ASP A 85 -0.47 -15.01 3.99
C ASP A 85 -1.90 -15.49 4.33
N LEU A 86 -2.56 -14.79 5.25
CA LEU A 86 -3.90 -15.10 5.76
C LEU A 86 -4.98 -14.13 5.28
N HIS A 87 -4.62 -13.10 4.52
CA HIS A 87 -5.59 -12.12 4.05
C HIS A 87 -6.54 -12.75 3.03
N PRO A 88 -7.88 -12.63 3.20
CA PRO A 88 -8.85 -13.29 2.34
C PRO A 88 -8.98 -12.63 0.95
N GLU A 89 -8.76 -11.32 0.85
CA GLU A 89 -8.66 -10.61 -0.43
C GLU A 89 -7.28 -10.86 -1.05
N ASP A 90 -7.21 -11.07 -2.36
CA ASP A 90 -5.95 -11.13 -3.11
C ASP A 90 -5.23 -9.76 -3.16
N ARG A 91 -3.95 -9.77 -3.56
CA ARG A 91 -3.11 -8.58 -3.65
C ARG A 91 -3.79 -7.46 -4.45
N ASP A 92 -4.27 -7.78 -5.64
CA ASP A 92 -4.77 -6.77 -6.57
C ASP A 92 -6.06 -6.11 -6.02
N THR A 93 -6.91 -6.88 -5.35
CA THR A 93 -8.09 -6.37 -4.63
C THR A 93 -7.69 -5.45 -3.47
N ARG A 94 -6.66 -5.82 -2.69
CA ARG A 94 -6.15 -4.97 -1.59
C ARG A 94 -5.55 -3.67 -2.10
N ILE A 95 -4.74 -3.73 -3.16
CA ILE A 95 -4.14 -2.56 -3.81
C ILE A 95 -5.25 -1.63 -4.32
N ALA A 96 -6.25 -2.17 -5.04
CA ALA A 96 -7.37 -1.37 -5.53
C ALA A 96 -8.12 -0.69 -4.38
N ARG A 97 -8.36 -1.42 -3.28
CA ARG A 97 -9.00 -0.88 -2.08
C ARG A 97 -8.20 0.23 -1.40
N ALA A 98 -6.87 0.06 -1.31
CA ALA A 98 -5.98 1.08 -0.78
C ALA A 98 -6.03 2.36 -1.62
N LEU A 99 -5.93 2.23 -2.94
CA LEU A 99 -6.03 3.35 -3.89
C LEU A 99 -7.40 4.03 -3.88
N ASP A 100 -8.45 3.29 -3.52
CA ASP A 100 -9.81 3.82 -3.34
C ASP A 100 -9.92 4.85 -2.21
N SER A 101 -8.92 4.92 -1.31
CA SER A 101 -8.82 5.95 -0.27
C SER A 101 -8.20 7.28 -0.76
N VAL A 102 -7.53 7.26 -1.91
CA VAL A 102 -6.79 8.40 -2.52
C VAL A 102 -7.32 8.71 -3.93
N ARG A 103 -8.63 8.53 -4.13
CA ARG A 103 -9.31 8.67 -5.43
C ARG A 103 -9.13 10.04 -6.08
N GLU A 104 -8.89 11.08 -5.29
CA GLU A 104 -8.59 12.43 -5.77
C GLU A 104 -7.36 12.50 -6.69
N HIS A 105 -6.46 11.52 -6.60
CA HIS A 105 -5.26 11.44 -7.44
C HIS A 105 -5.46 10.64 -8.74
N ALA A 106 -6.64 10.03 -8.95
CA ALA A 106 -7.02 9.30 -10.15
C ALA A 106 -5.94 8.33 -10.66
N LEU A 107 -5.46 7.46 -9.76
CA LEU A 107 -4.39 6.50 -9.98
C LEU A 107 -4.95 5.17 -10.50
N ASP A 108 -4.48 4.75 -11.67
CA ASP A 108 -4.77 3.44 -12.27
C ASP A 108 -3.54 2.54 -12.15
N VAL A 109 -3.71 1.28 -11.70
CA VAL A 109 -2.63 0.28 -11.65
C VAL A 109 -2.23 -0.13 -13.07
N VAL A 110 -0.93 -0.08 -13.37
CA VAL A 110 -0.36 -0.48 -14.66
C VAL A 110 0.29 -1.86 -14.57
N ASP A 111 1.14 -2.05 -13.57
CA ASP A 111 1.94 -3.25 -13.40
C ASP A 111 2.43 -3.39 -11.96
N PHE A 112 2.78 -4.62 -11.56
CA PHE A 112 3.44 -4.90 -10.29
C PHE A 112 4.56 -5.91 -10.52
N ASP A 113 5.78 -5.48 -10.19
CA ASP A 113 6.96 -6.36 -10.22
C ASP A 113 7.09 -7.10 -8.87
N GLU A 114 6.87 -8.41 -8.89
CA GLU A 114 6.94 -9.25 -7.69
C GLU A 114 8.35 -9.40 -7.12
N GLU A 115 9.40 -9.25 -7.94
CA GLU A 115 10.78 -9.39 -7.47
C GLU A 115 11.24 -8.15 -6.71
N SER A 116 10.98 -6.96 -7.26
CA SER A 116 11.34 -5.70 -6.59
C SER A 116 10.28 -5.21 -5.60
N GLY A 117 9.02 -5.64 -5.74
CA GLY A 117 7.88 -5.11 -5.00
C GLY A 117 7.47 -3.71 -5.49
N THR A 118 7.78 -3.36 -6.74
CA THR A 118 7.48 -2.03 -7.31
C THR A 118 6.11 -2.02 -7.96
N LEU A 119 5.23 -1.13 -7.50
CA LEU A 119 3.92 -0.88 -8.10
C LEU A 119 4.00 0.30 -9.07
N THR A 120 3.69 0.06 -10.35
CA THR A 120 3.58 1.13 -11.34
C THR A 120 2.14 1.62 -11.44
N LEU A 121 1.96 2.91 -11.21
CA LEU A 121 0.67 3.61 -11.28
C LEU A 121 0.68 4.63 -12.43
N ARG A 122 -0.48 4.88 -13.01
CA ARG A 122 -0.69 5.95 -14.01
C ARG A 122 -1.75 6.93 -13.52
N THR A 123 -1.49 8.21 -13.67
CA THR A 123 -2.49 9.27 -13.42
C THR A 123 -3.38 9.48 -14.65
N ARG A 124 -4.71 9.54 -14.44
CA ARG A 124 -5.70 9.60 -15.54
C ARG A 124 -5.91 11.00 -16.15
N GLU A 125 -5.63 12.09 -15.44
CA GLU A 125 -5.86 13.45 -15.96
C GLU A 125 -4.70 14.43 -15.68
N ALA A 126 -4.14 14.97 -16.78
CA ALA A 126 -3.29 16.14 -16.80
C ALA A 126 -4.18 17.39 -16.94
N GLY A 127 -4.49 18.04 -15.82
CA GLY A 127 -5.31 19.25 -15.76
C GLY A 127 -4.60 20.40 -15.04
N GLY A 128 -3.53 20.95 -15.65
CA GLY A 128 -3.01 22.28 -15.33
C GLY A 128 -1.93 22.36 -14.23
N CYS A 129 -0.81 22.97 -14.61
CA CYS A 129 0.37 23.33 -13.82
C CYS A 129 1.29 22.16 -13.42
N GLY A 130 2.38 22.02 -14.18
CA GLY A 130 3.50 21.18 -13.82
C GLY A 130 4.17 21.63 -12.52
N CYS A 131 4.84 20.67 -11.88
CA CYS A 131 5.65 20.82 -10.67
C CYS A 131 4.82 20.89 -9.37
N GLY A 132 4.22 19.77 -8.97
CA GLY A 132 3.64 19.59 -7.63
C GLY A 132 2.83 18.31 -7.46
N SER A 133 1.94 18.00 -8.40
CA SER A 133 0.90 16.97 -8.20
C SER A 133 1.38 15.51 -8.18
N GLY A 134 2.49 15.19 -8.85
CA GLY A 134 2.98 13.81 -8.95
C GLY A 134 3.70 13.31 -7.69
N ALA A 135 4.39 14.18 -6.97
CA ALA A 135 5.04 13.84 -5.70
C ALA A 135 3.99 13.61 -4.61
N ASP A 136 3.01 14.51 -4.52
CA ASP A 136 1.89 14.40 -3.57
C ASP A 136 1.06 13.12 -3.82
N ALA A 137 0.77 12.79 -5.09
CA ALA A 137 0.07 11.56 -5.44
C ALA A 137 0.84 10.29 -5.09
N ARG A 138 2.17 10.31 -5.29
CA ARG A 138 3.05 9.20 -4.92
C ARG A 138 3.07 9.00 -3.41
N GLU A 139 3.29 10.07 -2.63
CA GLU A 139 3.34 10.00 -1.17
C GLU A 139 1.99 9.53 -0.60
N ALA A 140 0.86 10.04 -1.12
CA ALA A 140 -0.46 9.58 -0.73
C ALA A 140 -0.69 8.09 -1.05
N ALA A 141 -0.26 7.63 -2.23
CA ALA A 141 -0.35 6.22 -2.61
C ALA A 141 0.54 5.33 -1.72
N GLU A 142 1.80 5.71 -1.48
CA GLU A 142 2.73 4.99 -0.60
C GLU A 142 2.15 4.86 0.82
N ALA A 143 1.60 5.94 1.37
CA ALA A 143 0.96 5.92 2.68
C ALA A 143 -0.27 5.00 2.74
N ALA A 144 -1.15 5.06 1.73
CA ALA A 144 -2.34 4.20 1.67
C ALA A 144 -1.98 2.72 1.49
N LEU A 145 -0.97 2.43 0.67
CA LEU A 145 -0.54 1.06 0.37
C LEU A 145 0.23 0.43 1.51
N ALA A 146 1.02 1.19 2.28
CA ALA A 146 1.76 0.66 3.44
C ALA A 146 0.86 -0.08 4.45
N CYS A 147 -0.40 0.36 4.57
CA CYS A 147 -1.36 -0.22 5.49
C CYS A 147 -2.05 -1.50 4.97
N PHE A 148 -2.43 -1.52 3.68
CA PHE A 148 -3.27 -2.59 3.12
C PHE A 148 -2.53 -3.53 2.14
N ALA A 149 -1.39 -3.10 1.62
CA ALA A 149 -0.55 -3.83 0.68
C ALA A 149 0.95 -3.68 1.05
N PRO A 150 1.38 -4.17 2.24
CA PRO A 150 2.76 -4.03 2.72
C PRO A 150 3.82 -4.73 1.84
N GLU A 151 3.41 -5.58 0.91
CA GLU A 151 4.27 -6.15 -0.13
C GLU A 151 4.73 -5.12 -1.18
N VAL A 152 4.04 -3.97 -1.28
CA VAL A 152 4.44 -2.86 -2.14
C VAL A 152 5.55 -2.06 -1.44
N ARG A 153 6.77 -2.19 -1.95
CA ARG A 153 7.98 -1.57 -1.38
C ARG A 153 8.30 -0.22 -2.01
N ALA A 154 7.86 0.00 -3.24
CA ALA A 154 8.08 1.23 -3.98
C ALA A 154 6.90 1.52 -4.92
N VAL A 155 6.59 2.80 -5.10
CA VAL A 155 5.57 3.25 -6.05
C VAL A 155 6.23 4.08 -7.15
N ASP A 156 6.00 3.72 -8.41
CA ASP A 156 6.38 4.51 -9.57
C ASP A 156 5.13 5.13 -10.20
N VAL A 157 5.02 6.46 -10.17
CA VAL A 157 3.86 7.18 -10.74
C VAL A 157 4.22 7.76 -12.09
N GLN A 158 3.65 7.17 -13.14
CA GLN A 158 3.79 7.62 -14.51
C GLN A 158 2.72 8.64 -14.86
N THR A 159 3.14 9.79 -15.39
CA THR A 159 2.20 10.77 -15.96
C THR A 159 1.94 10.41 -17.41
N ALA A 160 0.66 10.27 -17.80
CA ALA A 160 0.33 10.09 -19.20
C ALA A 160 0.85 11.31 -20.01
N PRO A 161 1.51 11.10 -21.15
CA PRO A 161 1.94 12.21 -21.99
C PRO A 161 0.70 13.02 -22.40
N ALA A 162 0.76 14.34 -22.26
CA ALA A 162 -0.31 15.22 -22.72
C ALA A 162 -0.64 14.87 -24.18
N GLY A 163 -1.88 14.47 -24.43
CA GLY A 163 -2.35 14.22 -25.79
C GLY A 163 -2.07 15.44 -26.69
N PRO A 164 -1.93 15.23 -28.02
CA PRO A 164 -1.52 16.30 -28.92
C PRO A 164 -2.39 17.53 -28.72
N ALA A 165 -1.74 18.68 -28.48
CA ALA A 165 -2.41 19.95 -28.23
C ALA A 165 -3.44 20.18 -29.34
N LEU A 166 -4.73 20.14 -28.98
CA LEU A 166 -5.81 20.45 -29.89
C LEU A 166 -5.63 21.92 -30.30
N LEU A 167 -5.09 22.14 -31.49
CA LEU A 167 -5.00 23.47 -32.07
C LEU A 167 -6.43 23.95 -32.31
N GLN A 168 -6.88 24.89 -31.48
CA GLN A 168 -8.15 25.58 -31.71
C GLN A 168 -8.03 26.41 -32.98
N ILE A 169 -8.50 25.86 -34.09
CA ILE A 169 -8.66 26.60 -35.32
C ILE A 169 -9.84 27.54 -35.11
N GLY A 170 -9.55 28.78 -34.74
CA GLY A 170 -10.54 29.84 -34.67
C GLY A 170 -11.15 30.07 -36.07
N THR A 171 -12.48 30.07 -36.14
CA THR A 171 -13.21 30.45 -37.36
C THR A 171 -12.82 31.86 -37.78
N GLY A 172 -12.22 31.97 -38.96
CA GLY A 172 -11.81 33.26 -39.54
C GLY A 172 -13.00 34.21 -39.76
N PRO A 173 -12.77 35.54 -39.69
CA PRO A 173 -13.84 36.52 -39.78
C PRO A 173 -14.52 36.51 -41.16
N ALA A 174 -15.84 36.71 -41.17
CA ALA A 174 -16.67 36.71 -42.37
C ALA A 174 -16.30 37.88 -43.31
N PRO A 175 -16.31 37.67 -44.65
CA PRO A 175 -15.92 38.72 -45.59
C PRO A 175 -16.96 39.85 -45.62
N THR A 176 -16.49 41.08 -45.39
CA THR A 176 -17.26 42.31 -45.56
C THR A 176 -17.53 42.54 -47.06
N ARG A 177 -18.80 42.45 -47.47
CA ARG A 177 -19.24 42.91 -48.80
C ARG A 177 -19.41 44.42 -48.78
N THR A 178 -18.46 45.12 -49.40
CA THR A 178 -18.58 46.54 -49.75
C THR A 178 -19.54 46.68 -50.94
N ARG A 179 -20.43 47.67 -50.89
CA ARG A 179 -21.43 47.99 -51.91
C ARG A 179 -21.07 49.30 -52.60
#